data_AF-F7M5Y0-F1
#
_entry.id   AF-F7M5Y0-F1
#
_cell.length_a   1.000
_cell.length_b   1.000
_cell.length_c   1.000
_cell.angle_alpha   90.00
_cell.angle_beta   90.00
_cell.angle_gamma   90.00
#
_symmetry.space_group_name_H-M   'P 1'
#
loop_
_entity.id
_entity.type
_entity.pdbx_description
1 polymer ?
#
loop_
_entity_poly.entity_id
_entity_poly.type
_entity_poly.pdbx_seq_one_letter_code
_entity_poly.pdbx_strand_id
1 'polypeptide(L)'
;MGKKKEYKEANRRFLKKLSFQEGVFALPCGIYYKVLETGEGTISPGARSIVTVHYKGSLIDGRVFDNSYERTCPDALRLSDVIEGWQVALQKMHVGDKWIIYIPYAMGYGIKSFDSIPAYSTLIFEVELLGVA
;
A
#
# COMPACT_ATOMS: atom_id res chain seq x y z
N MET A 1 -27.85 -4.88 5.01
CA MET A 1 -27.38 -4.02 3.90
C MET A 1 -26.64 -2.74 4.35
N GLY A 2 -26.93 -2.16 5.54
CA GLY A 2 -26.34 -0.88 5.99
C GLY A 2 -24.84 -0.90 6.29
N LYS A 3 -24.36 -1.83 7.13
CA LYS A 3 -22.97 -1.86 7.60
C LYS A 3 -21.91 -1.92 6.48
N LYS A 4 -22.14 -2.71 5.41
CA LYS A 4 -21.22 -2.80 4.26
C LYS A 4 -21.17 -1.48 3.46
N LYS A 5 -22.30 -0.80 3.33
CA LYS A 5 -22.38 0.51 2.66
C LYS A 5 -21.68 1.60 3.49
N GLU A 6 -21.92 1.62 4.80
CA GLU A 6 -21.25 2.52 5.74
C GLU A 6 -19.74 2.32 5.74
N TYR A 7 -19.28 1.06 5.77
CA TYR A 7 -17.87 0.72 5.69
C TYR A 7 -17.22 1.22 4.40
N LYS A 8 -17.85 0.95 3.24
CA LYS A 8 -17.39 1.46 1.94
C LYS A 8 -17.30 2.99 1.94
N GLU A 9 -18.31 3.66 2.50
CA GLU A 9 -18.36 5.12 2.55
C GLU A 9 -17.30 5.70 3.50
N ALA A 10 -17.04 5.06 4.63
CA ALA A 10 -15.97 5.45 5.56
C ALA A 10 -14.60 5.40 4.88
N ASN A 11 -14.31 4.31 4.14
CA ASN A 11 -13.07 4.15 3.37
C ASN A 11 -12.93 5.20 2.26
N ARG A 12 -14.02 5.51 1.55
CA ARG A 12 -14.04 6.58 0.54
C ARG A 12 -13.77 7.95 1.16
N ARG A 13 -14.41 8.26 2.29
CA ARG A 13 -14.24 9.53 3.01
C ARG A 13 -12.83 9.67 3.57
N PHE A 14 -12.24 8.58 4.06
CA PHE A 14 -10.86 8.56 4.53
C PHE A 14 -9.91 9.03 3.42
N LEU A 15 -9.95 8.41 2.23
CA LEU A 15 -9.10 8.79 1.10
C LEU A 15 -9.37 10.24 0.64
N LYS A 16 -10.64 10.66 0.60
CA LYS A 16 -10.99 12.05 0.25
C LYS A 16 -10.41 13.06 1.24
N LYS A 17 -10.40 12.77 2.54
CA LYS A 17 -9.77 13.67 3.53
C LYS A 17 -8.26 13.67 3.38
N LEU A 18 -7.68 12.47 3.21
CA LEU A 18 -6.26 12.26 3.05
C LEU A 18 -5.69 13.03 1.84
N SER A 19 -6.43 13.12 0.74
CA SER A 19 -5.95 13.82 -0.47
C SER A 19 -5.74 15.33 -0.29
N PHE A 20 -6.24 15.93 0.79
CA PHE A 20 -6.00 17.34 1.14
C PHE A 20 -4.95 17.53 2.23
N GLN A 21 -4.38 16.44 2.73
CA GLN A 21 -3.38 16.49 3.80
C GLN A 21 -2.01 16.86 3.24
N GLU A 22 -1.29 17.74 3.95
CA GLU A 22 0.07 18.12 3.58
C GLU A 22 1.03 16.91 3.60
N GLY A 23 1.93 16.86 2.62
CA GLY A 23 2.88 15.75 2.45
C GLY A 23 2.25 14.45 1.92
N VAL A 24 0.97 14.48 1.54
CA VAL A 24 0.33 13.38 0.79
C VAL A 24 0.36 13.70 -0.69
N PHE A 25 0.92 12.79 -1.47
CA PHE A 25 1.06 12.91 -2.91
C PHE A 25 0.16 11.90 -3.61
N ALA A 26 -0.33 12.25 -4.80
CA ALA A 26 -1.20 11.39 -5.59
C ALA A 26 -0.40 10.53 -6.59
N LEU A 27 -0.90 9.32 -6.82
CA LEU A 27 -0.50 8.41 -7.87
C LEU A 27 -1.72 8.07 -8.74
N PRO A 28 -1.52 7.41 -9.91
CA PRO A 28 -2.63 6.94 -10.73
C PRO A 28 -3.65 6.09 -9.96
N CYS A 29 -4.87 6.02 -10.49
CA CYS A 29 -5.95 5.18 -9.97
C CYS A 29 -6.38 5.48 -8.51
N GLY A 30 -6.16 6.70 -8.04
CA GLY A 30 -6.59 7.13 -6.70
C GLY A 30 -5.75 6.54 -5.57
N ILE A 31 -4.53 6.10 -5.89
CA ILE A 31 -3.51 5.73 -4.90
C ILE A 31 -2.89 7.03 -4.39
N TYR A 32 -2.55 7.05 -3.10
CA TYR A 32 -1.80 8.15 -2.50
C TYR A 32 -0.59 7.59 -1.77
N TYR A 33 0.41 8.42 -1.54
CA TYR A 33 1.52 8.07 -0.68
C TYR A 33 2.01 9.26 0.13
N LYS A 34 2.75 8.97 1.20
CA LYS A 34 3.51 9.92 1.99
C LYS A 34 4.93 9.38 2.15
N VAL A 35 5.91 10.20 1.84
CA VAL A 35 7.33 9.87 2.07
C VAL A 35 7.60 9.95 3.57
N LEU A 36 8.15 8.88 4.16
CA LEU A 36 8.69 8.87 5.52
C LEU A 36 10.19 9.08 5.49
N GLU A 37 10.86 8.40 4.57
CA GLU A 37 12.30 8.49 4.34
C GLU A 37 12.59 8.37 2.85
N THR A 38 13.53 9.18 2.37
CA THR A 38 14.05 9.12 1.01
C THR A 38 15.37 8.40 1.04
N GLY A 39 15.48 7.27 0.34
CA GLY A 39 16.72 6.53 0.22
C GLY A 39 17.75 7.26 -0.65
N GLU A 40 19.00 6.83 -0.56
CA GLU A 40 20.08 7.31 -1.45
C GLU A 40 20.17 6.51 -2.76
N GLY A 41 19.38 5.44 -2.89
CA GLY A 41 19.37 4.60 -4.09
C GLY A 41 18.73 5.30 -5.28
N THR A 42 19.22 4.96 -6.48
CA THR A 42 18.70 5.48 -7.76
C THR A 42 17.93 4.43 -8.57
N ILE A 43 17.90 3.18 -8.09
CA ILE A 43 17.26 2.06 -8.76
C ILE A 43 15.79 2.00 -8.35
N SER A 44 14.90 2.05 -9.35
CA SER A 44 13.46 1.82 -9.18
C SER A 44 13.05 0.46 -9.78
N PRO A 45 12.13 -0.30 -9.16
CA PRO A 45 11.62 -1.56 -9.69
C PRO A 45 10.94 -1.39 -11.06
N GLY A 46 11.12 -2.38 -11.95
CA GLY A 46 10.27 -2.55 -13.13
C GLY A 46 9.09 -3.48 -12.85
N ALA A 47 8.10 -3.50 -13.74
CA ALA A 47 6.88 -4.32 -13.59
C ALA A 47 7.12 -5.83 -13.39
N ARG A 48 8.28 -6.35 -13.80
CA ARG A 48 8.65 -7.79 -13.67
C ARG A 48 9.73 -8.06 -12.62
N SER A 49 10.22 -7.02 -11.96
CA SER A 49 11.26 -7.12 -10.95
C SER A 49 10.79 -7.95 -9.75
N ILE A 50 11.76 -8.57 -9.10
CA ILE A 50 11.60 -9.06 -7.73
C ILE A 50 12.04 -7.94 -6.80
N VAL A 51 11.17 -7.57 -5.88
CA VAL A 51 11.46 -6.54 -4.86
C VAL A 51 11.67 -7.22 -3.52
N THR A 52 12.63 -6.73 -2.75
CA THR A 52 12.81 -7.10 -1.35
C THR A 52 12.29 -5.95 -0.51
N VAL A 53 11.32 -6.22 0.36
CA VAL A 53 10.66 -5.18 1.15
C VAL A 53 10.50 -5.57 2.61
N HIS A 54 10.54 -4.57 3.48
CA HIS A 54 9.80 -4.63 4.73
C HIS A 54 8.50 -3.86 4.58
N TYR A 55 7.44 -4.37 5.20
CA TYR A 55 6.15 -3.71 5.24
C TYR A 55 5.30 -4.06 6.45
N LYS A 56 4.32 -3.19 6.70
CA LYS A 56 3.20 -3.38 7.62
C LYS A 56 1.91 -2.91 6.95
N GLY A 57 0.95 -3.81 6.81
CA GLY A 57 -0.37 -3.58 6.24
C GLY A 57 -1.45 -3.43 7.31
N SER A 58 -2.23 -2.35 7.25
CA SER A 58 -3.35 -2.09 8.15
C SER A 58 -4.57 -1.53 7.43
N LEU A 59 -5.72 -1.62 8.10
CA LEU A 59 -6.96 -0.98 7.68
C LEU A 59 -7.07 0.44 8.25
N ILE A 60 -8.05 1.21 7.77
CA ILE A 60 -8.27 2.61 8.20
C ILE A 60 -8.60 2.77 9.70
N ASP A 61 -8.97 1.67 10.39
CA ASP A 61 -9.21 1.62 11.83
C ASP A 61 -7.95 1.29 12.65
N GLY A 62 -6.81 1.10 11.98
CA GLY A 62 -5.53 0.74 12.59
C GLY A 62 -5.30 -0.75 12.78
N ARG A 63 -6.28 -1.62 12.51
CA ARG A 63 -6.11 -3.08 12.62
C ARG A 63 -5.09 -3.55 11.59
N VAL A 64 -3.99 -4.10 12.08
CA VAL A 64 -2.94 -4.73 11.27
C VAL A 64 -3.43 -6.08 10.79
N PHE A 65 -3.25 -6.36 9.51
CA PHE A 65 -3.60 -7.66 8.90
C PHE A 65 -2.37 -8.43 8.42
N ASP A 66 -1.24 -7.75 8.21
CA ASP A 66 0.02 -8.37 7.81
C ASP A 66 1.20 -7.49 8.20
N ASN A 67 2.30 -8.09 8.66
CA ASN A 67 3.46 -7.38 9.17
C ASN A 67 4.74 -8.23 9.03
N SER A 68 5.60 -7.87 8.08
CA SER A 68 6.89 -8.55 7.89
C SER A 68 7.87 -8.34 9.05
N TYR A 69 7.78 -7.21 9.77
CA TYR A 69 8.67 -6.93 10.90
C TYR A 69 8.47 -7.91 12.06
N GLU A 70 7.24 -8.41 12.26
CA GLU A 70 6.94 -9.47 13.25
C GLU A 70 7.56 -10.81 12.87
N ARG A 71 7.79 -11.07 11.58
CA ARG A 71 8.48 -12.26 11.08
C ARG A 71 10.00 -12.13 11.12
N THR A 72 10.53 -10.94 11.45
CA THR A 72 11.98 -10.62 11.52
C THR A 72 12.77 -10.81 10.21
N CYS A 73 12.09 -11.07 9.09
CA CYS A 73 12.70 -11.21 7.77
C CYS A 73 11.92 -10.38 6.73
N PRO A 74 12.61 -9.70 5.79
CA PRO A 74 11.94 -9.05 4.67
C PRO A 74 11.41 -10.09 3.69
N ASP A 75 10.40 -9.70 2.92
CA ASP A 75 9.81 -10.56 1.89
C ASP A 75 10.35 -10.22 0.51
N ALA A 76 10.63 -11.25 -0.27
CA ALA A 76 11.00 -11.14 -1.68
C ALA A 76 9.77 -11.49 -2.53
N LEU A 77 9.24 -10.51 -3.26
CA LEU A 77 7.99 -10.61 -4.00
C LEU A 77 8.20 -10.22 -5.45
N ARG A 78 7.61 -10.97 -6.38
CA ARG A 78 7.54 -10.53 -7.78
C ARG A 78 6.46 -9.46 -7.90
N LEU A 79 6.82 -8.30 -8.46
CA LEU A 79 5.89 -7.18 -8.51
C LEU A 79 4.62 -7.49 -9.30
N SER A 80 4.68 -8.32 -10.34
CA SER A 80 3.50 -8.73 -11.11
C SER A 80 2.48 -9.57 -10.33
N ASP A 81 2.87 -10.14 -9.19
CA ASP A 81 2.07 -11.15 -8.48
C ASP A 81 1.39 -10.56 -7.23
N VAL A 82 1.61 -9.27 -6.95
CA VAL A 82 0.97 -8.53 -5.85
C VAL A 82 -0.16 -7.63 -6.34
N ILE A 83 -0.95 -7.08 -5.41
CA ILE A 83 -2.06 -6.17 -5.73
C ILE A 83 -1.61 -4.98 -6.60
N GLU A 84 -2.47 -4.54 -7.52
CA GLU A 84 -2.15 -3.50 -8.51
C GLU A 84 -1.66 -2.19 -7.86
N GLY A 85 -2.16 -1.86 -6.66
CA GLY A 85 -1.70 -0.68 -5.92
C GLY A 85 -0.22 -0.71 -5.56
N TRP A 86 0.31 -1.89 -5.21
CA TRP A 86 1.75 -2.08 -5.01
C TRP A 86 2.51 -1.97 -6.33
N GLN A 87 1.96 -2.54 -7.41
CA GLN A 87 2.58 -2.47 -8.74
C GLN A 87 2.79 -1.03 -9.18
N VAL A 88 1.79 -0.16 -8.96
CA VAL A 88 1.89 1.26 -9.31
C VAL A 88 2.84 2.00 -8.37
N ALA A 89 2.72 1.80 -7.06
CA ALA A 89 3.46 2.58 -6.08
C ALA A 89 4.96 2.23 -6.04
N LEU A 90 5.31 0.94 -6.05
CA LEU A 90 6.71 0.53 -5.94
C LEU A 90 7.55 0.93 -7.15
N GLN A 91 6.97 1.01 -8.36
CA GLN A 91 7.63 1.55 -9.56
C GLN A 91 7.90 3.07 -9.49
N LYS A 92 7.51 3.73 -8.40
CA LYS A 92 7.81 5.14 -8.12
C LYS A 92 8.76 5.33 -6.95
N MET A 93 9.05 4.26 -6.22
CA MET A 93 10.05 4.24 -5.15
C MET A 93 11.43 3.90 -5.73
N HIS A 94 12.46 4.30 -5.00
CA HIS A 94 13.83 3.86 -5.19
C HIS A 94 14.28 3.00 -4.00
N VAL A 95 15.30 2.16 -4.20
CA VAL A 95 15.90 1.39 -3.11
C VAL A 95 16.35 2.33 -1.98
N GLY A 96 15.95 1.99 -0.76
CA GLY A 96 16.12 2.78 0.46
C GLY A 96 14.92 3.66 0.82
N ASP A 97 13.95 3.88 -0.09
CA ASP A 97 12.77 4.65 0.24
C ASP A 97 11.88 3.95 1.25
N LYS A 98 11.31 4.74 2.16
CA LYS A 98 10.28 4.31 3.10
C LYS A 98 9.05 5.18 2.99
N TRP A 99 7.92 4.60 2.56
CA TRP A 99 6.68 5.33 2.30
C TRP A 99 5.51 4.75 3.10
N ILE A 100 4.51 5.58 3.39
CA ILE A 100 3.14 5.10 3.62
C ILE A 100 2.39 5.17 2.29
N ILE A 101 1.80 4.06 1.85
CA ILE A 101 1.03 3.92 0.62
C ILE A 101 -0.42 3.65 0.99
N TYR A 102 -1.33 4.42 0.42
CA TYR A 102 -2.77 4.34 0.65
C TYR A 102 -3.46 3.87 -0.62
N ILE A 103 -4.06 2.68 -0.55
CA ILE A 103 -4.54 1.94 -1.72
C ILE A 103 -6.07 1.82 -1.64
N PRO A 104 -6.82 2.41 -2.58
CA PRO A 104 -8.26 2.22 -2.63
C PRO A 104 -8.60 0.77 -2.94
N TYR A 105 -9.77 0.29 -2.49
CA TYR A 105 -10.18 -1.10 -2.67
C TYR A 105 -10.10 -1.59 -4.13
N ALA A 106 -10.32 -0.71 -5.10
CA ALA A 106 -10.25 -1.03 -6.53
C ALA A 106 -8.84 -1.44 -6.99
N MET A 107 -7.80 -0.94 -6.30
CA MET A 107 -6.39 -1.28 -6.53
C MET A 107 -5.84 -2.27 -5.48
N GLY A 108 -6.72 -2.81 -4.62
CA GLY A 108 -6.42 -3.81 -3.59
C GLY A 108 -7.25 -5.07 -3.81
N TYR A 109 -7.94 -5.54 -2.77
CA TYR A 109 -8.74 -6.78 -2.81
C TYR A 109 -10.19 -6.63 -3.32
N GLY A 110 -10.59 -5.43 -3.73
CA GLY A 110 -11.84 -5.24 -4.47
C GLY A 110 -13.12 -5.29 -3.64
N ILE A 111 -14.17 -5.85 -4.24
CA ILE A 111 -15.56 -5.82 -3.74
C ILE A 111 -15.93 -7.06 -2.89
N LYS A 112 -14.99 -7.99 -2.76
CA LYS A 112 -15.09 -9.22 -1.96
C LYS A 112 -14.14 -9.10 -0.77
N SER A 113 -14.44 -9.81 0.31
CA SER A 113 -13.49 -9.97 1.41
C SER A 113 -12.36 -10.90 0.98
N PHE A 114 -11.18 -10.69 1.55
CA PHE A 114 -10.02 -11.55 1.38
C PHE A 114 -9.42 -11.81 2.76
N ASP A 115 -9.43 -13.06 3.20
CA ASP A 115 -9.02 -13.43 4.55
C ASP A 115 -9.66 -12.51 5.63
N SER A 116 -8.85 -11.83 6.44
CA SER A 116 -9.29 -10.93 7.51
C SER A 116 -9.66 -9.52 7.02
N ILE A 117 -9.53 -9.24 5.72
CA ILE A 117 -9.75 -7.94 5.07
C ILE A 117 -11.18 -7.86 4.53
N PRO A 118 -12.02 -6.93 5.02
CA PRO A 118 -13.38 -6.74 4.52
C PRO A 118 -13.43 -6.27 3.06
N ALA A 119 -14.54 -6.54 2.39
CA ALA A 119 -14.83 -5.96 1.07
C ALA A 119 -14.83 -4.43 1.12
N TYR A 120 -14.33 -3.79 0.05
CA TYR A 120 -14.23 -2.33 -0.08
C TYR A 120 -13.24 -1.63 0.87
N SER A 121 -12.29 -2.38 1.44
CA SER A 121 -11.25 -1.81 2.31
C SER A 121 -10.27 -0.94 1.53
N THR A 122 -9.99 0.25 2.06
CA THR A 122 -8.76 0.97 1.78
C THR A 122 -7.64 0.32 2.59
N LEU A 123 -6.52 0.02 1.95
CA LEU A 123 -5.36 -0.58 2.58
C LEU A 123 -4.31 0.50 2.82
N ILE A 124 -3.67 0.46 3.98
CA ILE A 124 -2.57 1.35 4.35
C ILE A 124 -1.34 0.47 4.53
N PHE A 125 -0.29 0.74 3.77
CA PHE A 125 0.97 0.02 3.88
C PHE A 125 2.09 1.00 4.22
N GLU A 126 2.75 0.80 5.35
CA GLU A 126 4.10 1.31 5.54
C GLU A 126 5.05 0.34 4.85
N VAL A 127 5.83 0.81 3.88
CA VAL A 127 6.72 -0.02 3.05
C VAL A 127 8.11 0.60 3.00
N GLU A 128 9.12 -0.24 3.15
CA GLU A 128 10.53 0.06 3.03
C GLU A 128 11.10 -0.82 1.90
N LEU A 129 11.60 -0.20 0.84
CA LEU A 129 12.14 -0.90 -0.33
C LEU A 129 13.63 -1.17 -0.13
N LEU A 130 14.00 -2.42 0.11
CA LEU A 130 15.37 -2.81 0.46
C LEU A 130 16.22 -3.21 -0.74
N GLY A 131 15.59 -3.68 -1.82
CA GLY A 131 16.32 -4.16 -2.99
C GLY A 131 15.42 -4.50 -4.19
N VAL A 132 16.07 -4.62 -5.35
CA VAL A 132 15.45 -4.94 -6.65
C VAL A 132 16.35 -5.92 -7.39
N ALA A 133 15.76 -6.97 -7.97
CA ALA A 133 16.40 -7.95 -8.84
C ALA A 133 15.60 -8.21 -10.13
#